data_AF-A0A235IRM0-F1
#
_entry.id   AF-A0A235IRM0-F1
#
_cell.length_a   1.000
_cell.length_b   1.000
_cell.length_c   1.000
_cell.angle_alpha   90.00
_cell.angle_beta   90.00
_cell.angle_gamma   90.00
#
_symmetry.space_group_name_H-M   'P 1'
#
loop_
_entity.id
_entity.type
_entity.pdbx_description
1 polymer ?
#
loop_
_entity_poly.entity_id
_entity_poly.type
_entity_poly.pdbx_seq_one_letter_code
_entity_poly.pdbx_strand_id
1 'polypeptide(L)'
;GYSDSNKDSGFLSSNWEIHKAQKSLQQIAENYDLNLRIFHGRGGSVGRGGGPAYEAILAQPGHSINGRIKITEQGEVLASKYSLLDLALYHMETITTAVIQASLLRTGFDDIEPWNEIMEELAARSRQHYRALIYEQPDFVDFFHQVTPIEEISQLQISSRPARRPSGKKDLSSLRAIPWVFSWTQTRFLLPSWYGVGTAVQEFLNTEPEEHLKLLRYFYVKWPFFKMVISKAEMTLAKVDMQMAHHYVQELSKPEDRLRFAKVFDQIASEFYLTRDLVLKITDHNRLLDGDPVLQRSVQLRNGTIVPLGFIQVSLLKRLRQSMNTNATSGVIHSRYSKGELLRGALLTINGIAAGMRNTG
;
A
#
# COMPACT_ATOMS: atom_id res chain seq x y z
N GLY A 1 -0.94 8.39 11.64
CA GLY A 1 -0.79 6.92 11.55
C GLY A 1 -0.81 6.53 10.10
N TYR A 2 0.14 5.70 9.65
CA TYR A 2 0.47 5.53 8.23
C TYR A 2 -0.72 5.26 7.31
N SER A 3 -1.52 4.21 7.56
CA SER A 3 -2.63 3.87 6.64
C SER A 3 -3.75 4.91 6.60
N ASP A 4 -4.06 5.60 7.70
CA ASP A 4 -5.07 6.66 7.71
C ASP A 4 -4.59 7.91 6.98
N SER A 5 -3.33 8.32 7.20
CA SER A 5 -2.70 9.44 6.50
C SER A 5 -2.56 9.17 5.00
N ASN A 6 -2.22 7.93 4.63
CA ASN A 6 -2.11 7.50 3.24
C ASN A 6 -3.46 7.55 2.51
N LYS A 7 -4.56 7.14 3.18
CA LYS A 7 -5.90 7.24 2.59
C LYS A 7 -6.24 8.68 2.17
N ASP A 8 -5.84 9.68 2.95
CA ASP A 8 -6.18 11.09 2.72
C ASP A 8 -5.24 11.81 1.73
N SER A 9 -3.94 11.52 1.82
CA SER A 9 -2.90 12.31 1.12
C SER A 9 -2.11 11.53 0.07
N GLY A 10 -2.31 10.23 -0.06
CA GLY A 10 -1.52 9.37 -0.93
C GLY A 10 -0.19 8.94 -0.33
N PHE A 11 0.50 8.04 -1.02
CA PHE A 11 1.64 7.31 -0.48
C PHE A 11 2.83 8.23 -0.14
N LEU A 12 3.33 9.00 -1.10
CA LEU A 12 4.55 9.79 -0.93
C LEU A 12 4.35 10.89 0.12
N SER A 13 3.29 11.68 -0.03
CA SER A 13 2.96 12.76 0.89
C SER A 13 2.75 12.26 2.32
N SER A 14 2.01 11.16 2.51
CA SER A 14 1.79 10.66 3.87
C SER A 14 3.06 10.17 4.57
N ASN A 15 4.01 9.57 3.84
CA ASN A 15 5.29 9.17 4.44
C ASN A 15 6.16 10.40 4.76
N TRP A 16 6.17 11.40 3.88
CA TRP A 16 6.92 12.64 4.10
C TRP A 16 6.38 13.44 5.29
N GLU A 17 5.06 13.63 5.39
CA GLU A 17 4.44 14.32 6.51
C GLU A 17 4.69 13.60 7.85
N ILE A 18 4.69 12.26 7.86
CA ILE A 18 5.03 11.51 9.07
C ILE A 18 6.50 11.71 9.44
N HIS A 19 7.42 11.69 8.47
CA HIS A 19 8.84 11.94 8.71
C HIS A 19 9.07 13.33 9.32
N LYS A 20 8.49 14.37 8.71
CA LYS A 20 8.51 15.75 9.24
C LYS A 20 7.93 15.82 10.65
N ALA A 21 6.76 15.24 10.88
CA ALA A 21 6.11 15.26 12.19
C ALA A 21 6.97 14.58 13.27
N GLN A 22 7.61 13.46 12.95
CA GLN A 22 8.53 12.77 13.86
C GLN A 22 9.76 13.64 14.18
N LYS A 23 10.35 14.29 13.16
CA LYS A 23 11.47 15.22 13.32
C LYS A 23 11.09 16.41 14.21
N SER A 24 9.97 17.07 13.94
CA SER A 24 9.48 18.21 14.73
C SER A 24 9.15 17.83 16.18
N LEU A 25 8.49 16.70 16.41
CA LEU A 25 8.20 16.21 17.76
C LEU A 25 9.48 15.90 18.54
N GLN A 26 10.48 15.32 17.89
CA GLN A 26 11.76 15.02 18.50
C GLN A 26 12.50 16.31 18.90
N GLN A 27 12.56 17.30 18.01
CA GLN A 27 13.19 18.59 18.30
C GLN A 27 12.52 19.29 19.49
N ILE A 28 11.19 19.28 19.54
CA ILE A 28 10.44 19.84 20.67
C ILE A 28 10.77 19.07 21.95
N ALA A 29 10.76 17.74 21.92
CA ALA A 29 11.04 16.94 23.10
C ALA A 29 12.45 17.21 23.67
N GLU A 30 13.46 17.34 22.80
CA GLU A 30 14.83 17.68 23.20
C GLU A 30 14.93 19.04 23.87
N ASN A 31 14.23 20.06 23.37
CA ASN A 31 14.22 21.40 23.96
C ASN A 31 13.67 21.42 25.40
N TYR A 32 12.85 20.42 25.77
CA TYR A 32 12.25 20.30 27.11
C TYR A 32 12.84 19.13 27.93
N ASP A 33 13.94 18.53 27.50
CA ASP A 33 14.56 17.35 28.13
C ASP A 33 13.57 16.18 28.34
N LEU A 34 12.63 16.03 27.40
CA LEU A 34 11.63 14.96 27.42
C LEU A 34 12.11 13.76 26.60
N ASN A 35 12.02 12.58 27.22
CA ASN A 35 12.31 11.34 26.54
C ASN A 35 11.11 10.88 25.67
N LEU A 36 11.08 11.30 24.41
CA LEU A 36 10.05 10.89 23.46
C LEU A 36 10.17 9.39 23.10
N ARG A 37 9.03 8.70 23.02
CA ARG A 37 8.94 7.35 22.44
C ARG A 37 7.77 7.32 21.46
N ILE A 38 8.10 7.21 20.19
CA ILE A 38 7.09 7.17 19.12
C ILE A 38 6.50 5.75 19.02
N PHE A 39 5.16 5.68 19.01
CA PHE A 39 4.45 4.43 18.79
C PHE A 39 4.04 4.30 17.33
N HIS A 40 4.68 3.40 16.60
CA HIS A 40 4.40 3.15 15.19
C HIS A 40 3.18 2.24 15.04
N GLY A 41 2.11 2.79 14.46
CA GLY A 41 0.87 2.08 14.15
C GLY A 41 0.96 1.14 12.94
N ARG A 42 -0.16 0.46 12.65
CA ARG A 42 -0.33 -0.41 11.47
C ARG A 42 -0.09 0.38 10.17
N GLY A 43 0.45 -0.26 9.14
CA GLY A 43 0.71 0.40 7.83
C GLY A 43 2.12 0.95 7.63
N GLY A 44 2.89 1.14 8.71
CA GLY A 44 4.26 1.63 8.60
C GLY A 44 5.20 0.59 8.02
N SER A 45 6.21 1.02 7.29
CA SER A 45 7.33 0.19 6.81
C SER A 45 7.94 -0.65 7.95
N VAL A 46 8.04 -0.05 9.15
CA VAL A 46 8.56 -0.67 10.38
C VAL A 46 7.70 -1.84 10.88
N GLY A 47 6.36 -1.75 10.78
CA GLY A 47 5.44 -2.77 11.29
C GLY A 47 5.05 -3.84 10.27
N ARG A 48 5.24 -3.57 8.97
CA ARG A 48 4.70 -4.40 7.90
C ARG A 48 5.63 -5.46 7.34
N GLY A 49 6.94 -5.42 7.57
CA GLY A 49 7.87 -6.37 6.93
C GLY A 49 7.80 -6.38 5.40
N GLY A 50 7.22 -5.32 4.81
CA GLY A 50 7.05 -5.16 3.36
C GLY A 50 8.34 -4.66 2.72
N GLY A 51 9.12 -3.87 3.45
CA GLY A 51 10.57 -3.83 3.31
C GLY A 51 11.20 -4.46 4.54
N PRO A 52 12.52 -4.67 4.56
CA PRO A 52 13.22 -5.15 5.75
C PRO A 52 12.91 -4.20 6.92
N ALA A 53 12.34 -4.73 8.01
CA ALA A 53 12.02 -3.93 9.21
C ALA A 53 13.26 -3.17 9.71
N TYR A 54 14.43 -3.76 9.49
CA TYR A 54 15.75 -3.15 9.65
C TYR A 54 15.89 -1.80 8.97
N GLU A 55 15.73 -1.75 7.64
CA GLU A 55 15.91 -0.52 6.86
C GLU A 55 14.86 0.53 7.24
N ALA A 56 13.64 0.10 7.56
CA ALA A 56 12.59 1.01 7.99
C ALA A 56 12.90 1.71 9.33
N ILE A 57 13.60 1.02 10.23
CA ILE A 57 14.08 1.57 11.51
C ILE A 57 15.24 2.53 11.24
N LEU A 58 16.20 2.15 10.39
CA LEU A 58 17.31 3.05 9.99
C LEU A 58 16.83 4.30 9.24
N ALA A 59 15.68 4.23 8.59
CA ALA A 59 15.06 5.33 7.86
C ALA A 59 14.25 6.30 8.75
N GLN A 60 14.10 6.02 10.05
CA GLN A 60 13.48 6.99 10.95
C GLN A 60 14.41 8.21 11.13
N PRO A 61 13.86 9.41 11.40
CA PRO A 61 14.67 10.60 11.61
C PRO A 61 15.76 10.38 12.66
N GLY A 62 16.98 10.88 12.42
CA GLY A 62 18.20 10.50 13.13
C GLY A 62 18.20 10.58 14.67
N HIS A 63 17.29 11.35 15.28
CA HIS A 63 17.16 11.48 16.74
C HIS A 63 15.93 10.78 17.35
N SER A 64 15.06 10.21 16.51
CA SER A 64 13.73 9.75 16.96
C SER A 64 13.71 8.41 17.70
N ILE A 65 14.79 7.62 17.64
CA ILE A 65 14.87 6.27 18.23
C ILE A 65 15.54 6.29 19.60
N ASN A 66 16.78 6.79 19.73
CA ASN A 66 17.52 6.90 21.00
C ASN A 66 17.37 5.67 21.94
N GLY A 67 17.58 4.47 21.39
CA GLY A 67 17.52 3.18 22.08
C GLY A 67 16.10 2.66 22.35
N ARG A 68 15.07 3.31 21.80
CA ARG A 68 13.67 3.05 22.13
C ARG A 68 12.84 2.97 20.87
N ILE A 69 12.13 1.86 20.70
CA ILE A 69 11.12 1.73 19.66
C ILE A 69 9.88 1.06 20.20
N LYS A 70 8.72 1.43 19.67
CA LYS A 70 7.45 0.76 19.95
C LYS A 70 6.71 0.56 18.64
N ILE A 71 6.51 -0.70 18.25
CA ILE A 71 5.95 -1.08 16.95
C ILE A 71 4.67 -1.87 17.17
N THR A 72 3.67 -1.63 16.34
CA THR A 72 2.50 -2.51 16.24
C THR A 72 2.83 -3.68 15.33
N GLU A 73 2.87 -4.90 15.89
CA GLU A 73 2.86 -6.12 15.07
C GLU A 73 1.45 -6.43 14.58
N GLN A 74 1.31 -6.70 13.29
CA GLN A 74 0.02 -7.01 12.70
C GLN A 74 -0.26 -8.52 12.73
N GLY A 75 -1.53 -8.89 12.91
CA GLY A 75 -1.94 -10.29 13.00
C GLY A 75 -1.50 -11.11 11.78
N GLU A 76 -1.56 -10.52 10.58
CA GLU A 76 -1.18 -11.16 9.32
C GLU A 76 0.33 -11.48 9.21
N VAL A 77 1.20 -10.85 10.01
CA VAL A 77 2.65 -11.12 9.99
C VAL A 77 3.13 -11.97 11.16
N LEU A 78 2.30 -12.18 12.19
CA LEU A 78 2.70 -12.90 13.41
C LEU A 78 3.24 -14.29 13.08
N ALA A 79 2.52 -15.05 12.24
CA ALA A 79 2.95 -16.40 11.90
C ALA A 79 4.28 -16.44 11.16
N SER A 80 4.55 -15.46 10.28
CA SER A 80 5.82 -15.40 9.54
C SER A 80 7.02 -14.95 10.37
N LYS A 81 6.78 -14.32 11.53
CA LYS A 81 7.84 -13.76 12.38
C LYS A 81 8.05 -14.54 13.67
N TYR A 82 7.01 -15.17 14.22
CA TYR A 82 7.05 -15.71 15.58
C TYR A 82 6.56 -17.16 15.70
N SER A 83 6.10 -17.82 14.62
CA SER A 83 5.61 -19.22 14.71
C SER A 83 6.71 -20.24 14.99
N LEU A 84 7.95 -19.93 14.66
CA LEU A 84 9.11 -20.79 14.90
C LEU A 84 10.11 -20.02 15.77
N LEU A 85 10.77 -20.73 16.68
CA LEU A 85 11.74 -20.14 17.60
C LEU A 85 12.84 -19.38 16.85
N ASP A 86 13.42 -20.00 15.81
CA ASP A 86 14.51 -19.40 15.03
C ASP A 86 14.06 -18.13 14.31
N LEU A 87 12.82 -18.11 13.78
CA LEU A 87 12.25 -16.91 13.16
C LEU A 87 12.05 -15.79 14.19
N ALA A 88 11.55 -16.14 15.38
CA ALA A 88 11.34 -15.18 16.46
C ALA A 88 12.67 -14.56 16.90
N LEU A 89 13.70 -15.37 17.10
CA LEU A 89 15.05 -14.91 17.45
C LEU A 89 15.63 -14.01 16.36
N TYR A 90 15.60 -14.44 15.10
CA TYR A 90 16.09 -13.65 13.97
C TYR A 90 15.38 -12.29 13.87
N HIS A 91 14.06 -12.26 14.05
CA HIS A 91 13.28 -11.02 14.02
C HIS A 91 13.63 -10.09 15.19
N MET A 92 13.75 -10.62 16.40
CA MET A 92 14.14 -9.85 17.58
C MET A 92 15.56 -9.30 17.46
N GLU A 93 16.50 -10.11 16.95
CA GLU A 93 17.87 -9.69 16.64
C GLU A 93 17.88 -8.58 15.60
N THR A 94 17.13 -8.75 14.50
CA THR A 94 17.03 -7.75 13.43
C THR A 94 16.52 -6.40 13.96
N ILE A 95 15.45 -6.38 14.77
CA ILE A 95 14.93 -5.14 15.35
C ILE A 95 15.95 -4.54 16.33
N THR A 96 16.54 -5.36 17.20
CA THR A 96 17.49 -4.89 18.21
C THR A 96 18.72 -4.26 17.56
N THR A 97 19.31 -4.93 16.57
CA THR A 97 20.45 -4.43 15.80
C THR A 97 20.09 -3.12 15.09
N ALA A 98 18.92 -3.03 14.46
CA ALA A 98 18.49 -1.81 13.80
C ALA A 98 18.33 -0.63 14.77
N VAL A 99 17.76 -0.88 15.95
CA VAL A 99 17.60 0.14 17.01
C VAL A 99 18.97 0.60 17.53
N ILE A 100 19.88 -0.33 17.81
CA ILE A 100 21.24 0.00 18.25
C ILE A 100 21.94 0.83 17.17
N GLN A 101 21.93 0.36 15.93
CA GLN A 101 22.56 1.07 14.82
C GLN A 101 21.95 2.46 14.61
N ALA A 102 20.63 2.60 14.53
CA ALA A 102 19.98 3.90 14.33
C ALA A 102 20.27 4.88 15.47
N SER A 103 20.47 4.37 16.70
CA SER A 103 20.74 5.22 17.86
C SER A 103 22.19 5.69 17.92
N LEU A 104 23.14 4.89 17.41
CA LEU A 104 24.57 5.17 17.46
C LEU A 104 25.10 5.79 16.16
N LEU A 105 24.72 5.23 15.01
CA LEU A 105 25.11 5.65 13.67
C LEU A 105 24.04 6.58 13.11
N ARG A 106 24.09 7.83 13.56
CA ARG A 106 23.20 8.91 13.11
C ARG A 106 23.47 9.27 11.65
N THR A 107 22.43 9.58 10.89
CA THR A 107 22.56 10.11 9.52
C THR A 107 22.17 11.59 9.48
N GLY A 108 23.07 12.47 9.01
CA GLY A 108 22.81 13.91 8.90
C GLY A 108 22.04 14.34 7.65
N PHE A 109 21.60 13.40 6.81
CA PHE A 109 20.92 13.71 5.54
C PHE A 109 19.54 14.35 5.74
N ASP A 110 18.88 14.08 6.88
CA ASP A 110 17.56 14.65 7.19
C ASP A 110 17.59 16.18 7.41
N ASP A 111 18.78 16.76 7.63
CA ASP A 111 18.99 18.19 7.92
C ASP A 111 19.44 18.98 6.68
N ILE A 112 19.52 18.34 5.51
CA ILE A 112 19.88 19.01 4.26
C ILE A 112 18.63 19.71 3.69
N GLU A 113 18.53 21.02 3.92
CA GLU A 113 17.34 21.79 3.57
C GLU A 113 16.95 21.70 2.07
N PRO A 114 17.88 21.81 1.11
CA PRO A 114 17.54 21.63 -0.31
C PRO A 114 16.91 20.27 -0.63
N TRP A 115 17.25 19.21 0.12
CA TRP A 115 16.66 17.88 -0.08
C TRP A 115 15.25 17.80 0.49
N ASN A 116 15.01 18.48 1.61
CA ASN A 116 13.70 18.61 2.22
C ASN A 116 12.76 19.42 1.33
N GLU A 117 13.23 20.51 0.72
CA GLU A 117 12.46 21.32 -0.24
C GLU A 117 12.03 20.50 -1.47
N ILE A 118 12.95 19.72 -2.04
CA ILE A 118 12.63 18.80 -3.15
C ILE A 118 11.60 17.76 -2.73
N MET A 119 11.75 17.18 -1.55
CA MET A 119 10.76 16.22 -1.03
C MET A 119 9.40 16.85 -0.76
N GLU A 120 9.36 18.12 -0.33
CA GLU A 120 8.12 18.88 -0.17
C GLU A 120 7.40 19.04 -1.51
N GLU A 121 8.14 19.41 -2.56
CA GLU A 121 7.62 19.55 -3.92
C GLU A 121 7.06 18.21 -4.45
N LEU A 122 7.83 17.13 -4.33
CA LEU A 122 7.41 15.79 -4.75
C LEU A 122 6.16 15.33 -3.96
N ALA A 123 6.14 15.56 -2.65
CA ALA A 123 5.00 15.22 -1.80
C ALA A 123 3.74 15.99 -2.20
N ALA A 124 3.85 17.29 -2.47
CA ALA A 124 2.73 18.14 -2.87
C ALA A 124 2.14 17.69 -4.22
N ARG A 125 2.98 17.47 -5.23
CA ARG A 125 2.56 16.97 -6.56
C ARG A 125 1.90 15.61 -6.47
N SER A 126 2.51 14.70 -5.71
CA SER A 126 1.98 13.35 -5.50
C SER A 126 0.61 13.37 -4.84
N ARG A 127 0.43 14.22 -3.82
CA ARG A 127 -0.85 14.42 -3.13
C ARG A 127 -1.91 14.97 -4.07
N GLN A 128 -1.57 15.98 -4.87
CA GLN A 128 -2.50 16.56 -5.85
C GLN A 128 -2.97 15.50 -6.83
N HIS A 129 -2.05 14.74 -7.44
CA HIS A 129 -2.39 13.69 -8.40
C HIS A 129 -3.23 12.56 -7.77
N TYR A 130 -2.89 12.14 -6.56
CA TYR A 130 -3.68 11.16 -5.80
C TYR A 130 -5.10 11.68 -5.55
N ARG A 131 -5.25 12.94 -5.10
CA ARG A 131 -6.57 13.51 -4.81
C ARG A 131 -7.43 13.69 -6.05
N ALA A 132 -6.82 14.04 -7.19
CA ALA A 132 -7.50 14.11 -8.47
C ALA A 132 -8.19 12.77 -8.83
N LEU A 133 -7.53 11.63 -8.58
CA LEU A 133 -8.15 10.32 -8.80
C LEU A 133 -9.19 9.98 -7.72
N ILE A 134 -8.87 10.15 -6.44
CA ILE A 134 -9.70 9.59 -5.36
C ILE A 134 -10.94 10.45 -5.07
N TYR A 135 -10.82 11.77 -5.16
CA TYR A 135 -11.85 12.71 -4.71
C TYR A 135 -12.49 13.52 -5.84
N GLU A 136 -11.81 13.70 -6.98
CA GLU A 136 -12.27 14.59 -8.05
C GLU A 136 -12.78 13.81 -9.28
N GLN A 137 -12.23 12.62 -9.56
CA GLN A 137 -12.70 11.75 -10.64
C GLN A 137 -14.14 11.25 -10.35
N PRO A 138 -15.17 11.69 -11.12
CA PRO A 138 -16.57 11.45 -10.76
C PRO A 138 -16.95 9.97 -10.71
N ASP A 139 -16.33 9.14 -11.56
CA ASP A 139 -16.63 7.71 -11.66
C ASP A 139 -15.89 6.85 -10.63
N PHE A 140 -14.97 7.43 -9.86
CA PHE A 140 -14.07 6.67 -8.99
C PHE A 140 -14.79 5.91 -7.88
N VAL A 141 -15.80 6.53 -7.25
CA VAL A 141 -16.54 5.89 -6.15
C VAL A 141 -17.29 4.66 -6.66
N ASP A 142 -17.99 4.78 -7.79
CA ASP A 142 -18.70 3.66 -8.41
C ASP A 142 -17.72 2.58 -8.88
N PHE A 143 -16.61 2.99 -9.49
CA PHE A 143 -15.52 2.11 -9.90
C PHE A 143 -15.00 1.29 -8.71
N PHE A 144 -14.67 1.95 -7.59
CA PHE A 144 -14.20 1.28 -6.38
C PHE A 144 -15.22 0.26 -5.85
N HIS A 145 -16.50 0.63 -5.81
CA HIS A 145 -17.57 -0.24 -5.31
C HIS A 145 -17.82 -1.46 -6.20
N GLN A 146 -17.75 -1.31 -7.52
CA GLN A 146 -18.00 -2.41 -8.45
C GLN A 146 -16.77 -3.27 -8.70
N VAL A 147 -15.58 -2.68 -8.79
CA VAL A 147 -14.37 -3.42 -9.16
C VAL A 147 -13.79 -4.16 -7.96
N THR A 148 -13.99 -3.65 -6.73
CA THR A 148 -13.44 -4.27 -5.51
C THR A 148 -14.48 -5.07 -4.73
N PRO A 149 -14.06 -6.07 -3.92
CA PRO A 149 -14.96 -6.83 -3.06
C PRO A 149 -15.31 -6.09 -1.76
N ILE A 150 -15.41 -4.75 -1.77
CA ILE A 150 -15.58 -3.97 -0.53
C ILE A 150 -16.89 -4.30 0.20
N GLU A 151 -17.97 -4.57 -0.55
CA GLU A 151 -19.26 -4.90 0.03
C GLU A 151 -19.20 -6.28 0.71
N GLU A 152 -18.52 -7.24 0.09
CA GLU A 152 -18.31 -8.58 0.63
C GLU A 152 -17.35 -8.56 1.83
N ILE A 153 -16.29 -7.73 1.79
CA ILE A 153 -15.40 -7.47 2.93
C ILE A 153 -16.17 -6.87 4.10
N SER A 154 -17.19 -6.04 3.86
CA SER A 154 -17.99 -5.48 4.95
C SER A 154 -18.88 -6.51 5.65
N GLN A 155 -19.21 -7.62 4.98
CA GLN A 155 -19.94 -8.76 5.53
C GLN A 155 -19.03 -9.74 6.28
N LEU A 156 -17.71 -9.61 6.13
CA LEU A 156 -16.75 -10.38 6.89
C LEU A 156 -16.73 -9.90 8.34
N GLN A 157 -16.99 -10.81 9.27
CA GLN A 157 -16.67 -10.66 10.69
C GLN A 157 -15.14 -10.77 10.95
N ILE A 158 -14.28 -10.38 9.99
CA ILE A 158 -12.81 -10.44 10.13
C ILE A 158 -12.30 -9.35 11.08
N SER A 159 -13.04 -8.25 11.21
CA SER A 159 -12.71 -7.15 12.11
C SER A 159 -13.81 -7.04 13.17
N SER A 160 -13.42 -6.92 14.44
CA SER A 160 -14.34 -6.61 15.55
C SER A 160 -15.05 -5.26 15.38
N ARG A 161 -14.60 -4.44 14.41
CA ARG A 161 -15.13 -3.12 14.12
C ARG A 161 -15.71 -3.07 12.69
N PRO A 162 -16.86 -2.38 12.49
CA PRO A 162 -17.49 -2.23 11.16
C PRO A 162 -16.57 -1.64 10.09
N ALA A 163 -16.80 -1.91 8.80
CA ALA A 163 -15.95 -1.35 7.73
C ALA A 163 -16.03 0.19 7.63
N ARG A 164 -17.16 0.79 8.03
CA ARG A 164 -17.42 2.24 7.99
C ARG A 164 -17.62 2.80 9.40
N ARG A 165 -17.37 4.10 9.55
CA ARG A 165 -17.82 4.87 10.72
C ARG A 165 -19.34 5.08 10.63
N PRO A 166 -20.08 5.24 11.75
CA PRO A 166 -21.52 5.49 11.72
C PRO A 166 -21.78 6.89 11.16
N SER A 167 -21.89 7.01 9.83
CA SER A 167 -22.39 8.19 9.14
C SER A 167 -23.17 7.71 7.92
N GLY A 168 -24.42 8.15 7.77
CA GLY A 168 -25.42 7.56 6.87
C GLY A 168 -25.20 7.75 5.36
N LYS A 169 -23.99 8.08 4.89
CA LYS A 169 -23.68 8.25 3.46
C LYS A 169 -22.63 7.24 2.97
N LYS A 170 -22.84 6.69 1.77
CA LYS A 170 -21.89 5.82 1.04
C LYS A 170 -20.67 6.62 0.52
N ASP A 171 -19.99 7.36 1.39
CA ASP A 171 -18.87 8.23 1.01
C ASP A 171 -17.52 7.62 1.45
N LEU A 172 -16.45 7.87 0.69
CA LEU A 172 -15.08 7.37 0.96
C LEU A 172 -14.52 7.92 2.28
N SER A 173 -14.99 9.09 2.71
CA SER A 173 -14.65 9.71 4.01
C SER A 173 -14.96 8.80 5.20
N SER A 174 -16.10 8.10 5.16
CA SER A 174 -16.58 7.18 6.20
C SER A 174 -15.83 5.84 6.25
N LEU A 175 -15.13 5.46 5.17
CA LEU A 175 -14.43 4.19 5.05
C LEU A 175 -13.17 4.15 5.90
N ARG A 176 -12.95 3.08 6.66
CA ARG A 176 -11.72 2.90 7.45
C ARG A 176 -10.54 2.51 6.56
N ALA A 177 -9.32 2.80 7.00
CA ALA A 177 -8.11 2.54 6.25
C ALA A 177 -7.84 1.05 5.96
N ILE A 178 -8.26 0.14 6.85
CA ILE A 178 -8.08 -1.31 6.65
C ILE A 178 -8.92 -1.81 5.45
N PRO A 179 -10.27 -1.64 5.43
CA PRO A 179 -11.07 -1.98 4.26
C PRO A 179 -10.58 -1.32 2.97
N TRP A 180 -10.13 -0.06 3.04
CA TRP A 180 -9.56 0.65 1.89
C TRP A 180 -8.38 -0.10 1.26
N VAL A 181 -7.30 -0.32 2.03
CA VAL A 181 -6.10 -1.00 1.53
C VAL A 181 -6.41 -2.45 1.16
N PHE A 182 -7.27 -3.11 1.92
CA PHE A 182 -7.60 -4.51 1.71
C PHE A 182 -8.35 -4.73 0.39
N SER A 183 -9.33 -3.87 0.07
CA SER A 183 -10.06 -3.93 -1.21
C SER A 183 -9.12 -3.85 -2.43
N TRP A 184 -8.17 -2.91 -2.44
CA TRP A 184 -7.21 -2.76 -3.54
C TRP A 184 -6.17 -3.88 -3.60
N THR A 185 -5.90 -4.53 -2.47
CA THR A 185 -5.02 -5.71 -2.41
C THR A 185 -5.67 -6.91 -3.10
N GLN A 186 -6.96 -7.12 -2.88
CA GLN A 186 -7.73 -8.23 -3.49
C GLN A 186 -7.74 -8.15 -5.01
N THR A 187 -7.94 -6.94 -5.54
CA THR A 187 -8.06 -6.68 -6.98
C THR A 187 -6.73 -6.44 -7.69
N ARG A 188 -5.60 -6.64 -7.00
CA ARG A 188 -4.23 -6.53 -7.54
C ARG A 188 -3.82 -5.15 -8.07
N PHE A 189 -4.58 -4.10 -7.79
CA PHE A 189 -4.17 -2.72 -8.04
C PHE A 189 -3.14 -2.21 -7.03
N LEU A 190 -3.34 -2.52 -5.73
CA LEU A 190 -2.54 -1.99 -4.61
C LEU A 190 -2.37 -0.45 -4.65
N LEU A 191 -3.38 0.24 -5.20
CA LEU A 191 -3.38 1.67 -5.51
C LEU A 191 -2.83 2.57 -4.40
N PRO A 192 -3.18 2.37 -3.10
CA PRO A 192 -2.76 3.29 -2.04
C PRO A 192 -1.26 3.33 -1.79
N SER A 193 -0.48 2.44 -2.37
CA SER A 193 0.92 2.23 -1.98
C SER A 193 1.93 2.77 -2.98
N TRP A 194 1.47 3.33 -4.10
CA TRP A 194 2.34 3.81 -5.18
C TRP A 194 1.72 4.94 -6.02
N TYR A 195 0.39 5.07 -6.05
CA TYR A 195 -0.26 6.03 -6.94
C TYR A 195 0.13 7.48 -6.61
N GLY A 196 0.50 8.23 -7.65
CA GLY A 196 0.98 9.61 -7.57
C GLY A 196 2.49 9.74 -7.43
N VAL A 197 3.24 8.65 -7.26
CA VAL A 197 4.71 8.71 -7.21
C VAL A 197 5.28 8.99 -8.60
N GLY A 198 4.78 8.28 -9.63
CA GLY A 198 5.27 8.40 -11.00
C GLY A 198 5.08 9.81 -11.54
N THR A 199 3.86 10.35 -11.43
CA THR A 199 3.58 11.73 -11.88
C THR A 199 4.46 12.76 -11.16
N ALA A 200 4.58 12.68 -9.83
CA ALA A 200 5.40 13.63 -9.07
C ALA A 200 6.88 13.61 -9.49
N VAL A 201 7.44 12.42 -9.66
CA VAL A 201 8.83 12.25 -10.12
C VAL A 201 8.98 12.72 -11.56
N GLN A 202 8.05 12.39 -12.46
CA GLN A 202 8.12 12.79 -13.86
C GLN A 202 8.08 14.32 -14.01
N GLU A 203 7.18 14.99 -13.29
CA GLU A 203 7.10 16.45 -13.31
C GLU A 203 8.37 17.11 -12.77
N PHE A 204 9.01 16.53 -11.76
CA PHE A 204 10.31 17.00 -11.27
C PHE A 204 11.41 16.80 -12.32
N LEU A 205 11.46 15.64 -12.97
CA LEU A 205 12.43 15.36 -14.03
C LEU A 205 12.23 16.24 -15.27
N ASN A 206 11.02 16.70 -15.58
CA ASN A 206 10.77 17.50 -16.78
C ASN A 206 11.50 18.85 -16.77
N THR A 207 11.87 19.39 -15.60
CA THR A 207 12.62 20.64 -15.48
C THR A 207 14.08 20.46 -15.90
N GLU A 208 14.79 19.48 -15.31
CA GLU A 208 16.19 19.16 -15.63
C GLU A 208 16.40 17.63 -15.63
N PRO A 209 16.13 16.92 -16.74
CA PRO A 209 16.00 15.46 -16.74
C PRO A 209 17.25 14.71 -16.26
N GLU A 210 18.43 15.09 -16.73
CA GLU A 210 19.67 14.38 -16.40
C GLU A 210 20.15 14.67 -14.98
N GLU A 211 20.17 15.94 -14.58
CA GLU A 211 20.64 16.36 -13.26
C GLU A 211 19.70 15.90 -12.15
N HIS A 212 18.39 16.06 -12.34
CA HIS A 212 17.42 15.59 -11.37
C HIS A 212 17.42 14.07 -11.24
N LEU A 213 17.63 13.31 -12.33
CA LEU A 213 17.76 11.86 -12.23
C LEU A 213 19.01 11.44 -11.45
N LYS A 214 20.16 12.10 -11.69
CA LYS A 214 21.39 11.88 -10.90
C LYS A 214 21.15 12.18 -9.42
N LEU A 215 20.42 13.26 -9.12
CA LEU A 215 20.09 13.64 -7.76
C LEU A 215 19.19 12.62 -7.06
N LEU A 216 18.11 12.15 -7.72
CA LEU A 216 17.23 11.12 -7.16
C LEU A 216 17.95 9.79 -6.95
N ARG A 217 18.87 9.41 -7.85
CA ARG A 217 19.77 8.27 -7.65
C ARG A 217 20.67 8.47 -6.42
N TYR A 218 21.19 9.68 -6.25
CA TYR A 218 21.99 10.01 -5.07
C TYR A 218 21.17 9.94 -3.78
N PHE A 219 19.92 10.41 -3.77
CA PHE A 219 19.00 10.27 -2.64
C PHE A 219 18.77 8.79 -2.33
N TYR A 220 18.53 7.95 -3.34
CA TYR A 220 18.31 6.52 -3.13
C TYR A 220 19.51 5.81 -2.48
N VAL A 221 20.73 6.21 -2.84
CA VAL A 221 21.96 5.62 -2.27
C VAL A 221 22.26 6.17 -0.88
N LYS A 222 22.05 7.47 -0.64
CA LYS A 222 22.57 8.15 0.56
C LYS A 222 21.53 8.43 1.63
N TRP A 223 20.28 8.69 1.25
CA TRP A 223 19.23 9.12 2.18
C TRP A 223 18.35 7.92 2.59
N PRO A 224 18.47 7.43 3.85
CA PRO A 224 17.72 6.25 4.28
C PRO A 224 16.19 6.39 4.14
N PHE A 225 15.65 7.59 4.41
CA PHE A 225 14.23 7.88 4.21
C PHE A 225 13.81 7.68 2.76
N PHE A 226 14.50 8.33 1.81
CA PHE A 226 14.16 8.23 0.39
C PHE A 226 14.31 6.80 -0.13
N LYS A 227 15.41 6.11 0.24
CA LYS A 227 15.61 4.70 -0.08
C LYS A 227 14.43 3.85 0.39
N MET A 228 13.99 4.04 1.63
CA MET A 228 12.89 3.28 2.22
C MET A 228 11.56 3.52 1.48
N VAL A 229 11.25 4.77 1.14
CA VAL A 229 10.01 5.12 0.42
C VAL A 229 9.99 4.49 -0.98
N ILE A 230 11.08 4.64 -1.76
CA ILE A 230 11.18 4.06 -3.11
C ILE A 230 11.18 2.53 -3.06
N SER A 231 11.93 1.92 -2.14
CA SER A 231 11.97 0.45 -2.02
C SER A 231 10.60 -0.13 -1.62
N LYS A 232 9.83 0.60 -0.79
CA LYS A 232 8.46 0.20 -0.44
C LYS A 232 7.52 0.32 -1.64
N ALA A 233 7.65 1.37 -2.45
CA ALA A 233 6.91 1.48 -3.71
C ALA A 233 7.28 0.34 -4.66
N GLU A 234 8.57 0.08 -4.88
CA GLU A 234 9.09 -1.00 -5.73
C GLU A 234 8.54 -2.38 -5.34
N MET A 235 8.60 -2.71 -4.05
CA MET A 235 8.07 -3.97 -3.53
C MET A 235 6.57 -4.13 -3.73
N THR A 236 5.83 -3.03 -3.66
CA THR A 236 4.40 -3.04 -3.91
C THR A 236 4.11 -3.20 -5.40
N LEU A 237 4.82 -2.46 -6.26
CA LEU A 237 4.72 -2.57 -7.72
C LEU A 237 5.00 -4.00 -8.20
N ALA A 238 5.95 -4.69 -7.59
CA ALA A 238 6.26 -6.10 -7.90
C ALA A 238 5.08 -7.07 -7.63
N LYS A 239 4.12 -6.65 -6.79
CA LYS A 239 2.92 -7.43 -6.46
C LYS A 239 1.67 -6.98 -7.24
N VAL A 240 1.73 -5.85 -7.93
CA VAL A 240 0.65 -5.37 -8.80
C VAL A 240 0.53 -6.30 -10.01
N ASP A 241 -0.70 -6.56 -10.42
CA ASP A 241 -1.00 -7.32 -11.64
C ASP A 241 -2.11 -6.60 -12.40
N MET A 242 -1.73 -5.80 -13.40
CA MET A 242 -2.67 -5.00 -14.19
C MET A 242 -3.55 -5.85 -15.09
N GLN A 243 -3.13 -7.07 -15.47
CA GLN A 243 -3.97 -7.97 -16.26
C GLN A 243 -5.09 -8.54 -15.39
N MET A 244 -4.77 -8.99 -14.18
CA MET A 244 -5.77 -9.41 -13.21
C MET A 244 -6.68 -8.23 -12.83
N ALA A 245 -6.12 -7.06 -12.55
CA ALA A 245 -6.89 -5.86 -12.24
C ALA A 245 -7.89 -5.52 -13.36
N HIS A 246 -7.46 -5.58 -14.62
CA HIS A 246 -8.34 -5.40 -15.78
C HIS A 246 -9.44 -6.46 -15.84
N HIS A 247 -9.13 -7.72 -15.51
CA HIS A 247 -10.12 -8.78 -15.47
C HIS A 247 -11.22 -8.51 -14.43
N TYR A 248 -10.89 -8.01 -13.24
CA TYR A 248 -11.89 -7.55 -12.26
C TYR A 248 -12.78 -6.44 -12.85
N VAL A 249 -12.18 -5.45 -13.54
CA VAL A 249 -12.94 -4.38 -14.19
C VAL A 249 -13.89 -4.96 -15.25
N GLN A 250 -13.43 -5.81 -16.16
CA GLN A 250 -14.28 -6.31 -17.25
C GLN A 250 -15.45 -7.18 -16.76
N GLU A 251 -15.21 -8.02 -15.76
CA GLU A 251 -16.17 -9.04 -15.34
C GLU A 251 -17.16 -8.57 -14.29
N LEU A 252 -16.76 -7.65 -13.40
CA LEU A 252 -17.59 -7.18 -12.30
C LEU A 252 -18.33 -5.87 -12.61
N SER A 253 -17.87 -5.11 -13.59
CA SER A 253 -18.54 -3.86 -13.98
C SER A 253 -19.83 -4.15 -14.73
N LYS A 254 -20.88 -3.39 -14.41
CA LYS A 254 -22.14 -3.45 -15.15
C LYS A 254 -21.94 -3.04 -16.61
N PRO A 255 -22.71 -3.58 -17.57
CA PRO A 255 -22.56 -3.26 -18.99
C PRO A 255 -22.56 -1.77 -19.30
N GLU A 256 -23.44 -1.00 -18.65
CA GLU A 256 -23.57 0.45 -18.80
C GLU A 256 -22.34 1.23 -18.30
N ASP A 257 -21.58 0.67 -17.37
CA ASP A 257 -20.47 1.34 -16.70
C ASP A 257 -19.10 1.03 -17.32
N ARG A 258 -19.02 0.03 -18.21
CA ARG A 258 -17.75 -0.45 -18.78
C ARG A 258 -16.94 0.64 -19.47
N LEU A 259 -17.58 1.48 -20.28
CA LEU A 259 -16.89 2.52 -21.04
C LEU A 259 -16.34 3.62 -20.13
N ARG A 260 -17.09 4.03 -19.10
CA ARG A 260 -16.62 5.04 -18.14
C ARG A 260 -15.51 4.48 -17.24
N PHE A 261 -15.63 3.23 -16.79
CA PHE A 261 -14.61 2.57 -15.97
C PHE A 261 -13.34 2.20 -16.73
N ALA A 262 -13.40 1.98 -18.04
CA ALA A 262 -12.20 1.82 -18.87
C ALA A 262 -11.29 3.05 -18.75
N LYS A 263 -11.86 4.27 -18.78
CA LYS A 263 -11.08 5.51 -18.61
C LYS A 263 -10.39 5.60 -17.25
N VAL A 264 -11.09 5.21 -16.18
CA VAL A 264 -10.51 5.17 -14.82
C VAL A 264 -9.40 4.13 -14.73
N PHE A 265 -9.61 2.95 -15.33
CA PHE A 265 -8.58 1.91 -15.42
C PHE A 265 -7.36 2.40 -16.20
N ASP A 266 -7.54 3.02 -17.35
CA ASP A 266 -6.44 3.52 -18.20
C ASP A 266 -5.64 4.61 -17.49
N GLN A 267 -6.31 5.49 -16.75
CA GLN A 267 -5.66 6.48 -15.87
C GLN A 267 -4.77 5.80 -14.82
N ILE A 268 -5.28 4.78 -14.14
CA ILE A 268 -4.53 4.02 -13.13
C ILE A 268 -3.38 3.23 -13.76
N ALA A 269 -3.62 2.56 -14.89
CA ALA A 269 -2.62 1.77 -15.59
C ALA A 269 -1.47 2.64 -16.11
N SER A 270 -1.77 3.84 -16.64
CA SER A 270 -0.77 4.80 -17.11
C SER A 270 0.16 5.23 -15.97
N GLU A 271 -0.40 5.60 -14.81
CA GLU A 271 0.40 5.95 -13.64
C GLU A 271 1.23 4.76 -13.12
N PHE A 272 0.72 3.53 -13.22
CA PHE A 272 1.48 2.34 -12.83
C PHE A 272 2.73 2.15 -13.69
N TYR A 273 2.58 2.18 -15.02
CA TYR A 273 3.71 2.00 -15.92
C TYR A 273 4.73 3.13 -15.78
N LEU A 274 4.25 4.37 -15.65
CA LEU A 274 5.11 5.54 -15.37
C LEU A 274 5.89 5.36 -14.07
N THR A 275 5.21 5.01 -12.98
CA THR A 275 5.82 4.80 -11.66
C THR A 275 6.85 3.67 -11.72
N ARG A 276 6.51 2.55 -12.34
CA ARG A 276 7.42 1.40 -12.51
C ARG A 276 8.70 1.82 -13.22
N ASP A 277 8.58 2.47 -14.37
CA ASP A 277 9.73 2.81 -15.21
C ASP A 277 10.64 3.83 -14.53
N LEU A 278 10.07 4.79 -13.80
CA LEU A 278 10.83 5.77 -13.04
C LEU A 278 11.51 5.17 -11.82
N VAL A 279 10.84 4.26 -11.09
CA VAL A 279 11.45 3.53 -9.99
C VAL A 279 12.66 2.73 -10.48
N LEU A 280 12.52 1.97 -11.58
CA LEU A 280 13.65 1.22 -12.18
C LEU A 280 14.82 2.13 -12.58
N LYS A 281 14.53 3.32 -13.12
CA LYS A 281 15.56 4.32 -13.43
C LYS A 281 16.26 4.88 -12.18
N ILE A 282 15.53 5.13 -11.10
CA ILE A 282 16.09 5.64 -9.84
C ILE A 282 16.93 4.56 -9.13
N THR A 283 16.46 3.32 -9.10
CA THR A 283 17.17 2.21 -8.45
C THR A 283 18.29 1.61 -9.31
N ASP A 284 18.32 1.94 -10.60
CA ASP A 284 19.22 1.34 -11.60
C ASP A 284 19.03 -0.18 -11.73
N HIS A 285 17.77 -0.63 -11.60
CA HIS A 285 17.39 -2.03 -11.73
C HIS A 285 16.84 -2.33 -13.14
N ASN A 286 17.03 -3.56 -13.61
CA ASN A 286 16.42 -4.01 -14.87
C ASN A 286 15.01 -4.56 -14.65
N ARG A 287 14.78 -5.17 -13.48
CA ARG A 287 13.47 -5.67 -13.04
C ARG A 287 13.23 -5.25 -11.60
N LEU A 288 11.95 -5.12 -11.24
CA LEU A 288 11.56 -4.78 -9.88
C LEU A 288 12.14 -5.82 -8.91
N LEU A 289 12.71 -5.34 -7.81
CA LEU A 289 13.35 -6.14 -6.75
C LEU A 289 14.68 -6.82 -7.16
N ASP A 290 15.41 -6.33 -8.16
CA ASP A 290 16.76 -6.85 -8.45
C ASP A 290 17.72 -6.68 -7.25
N GLY A 291 17.49 -5.69 -6.38
CA GLY A 291 18.20 -5.52 -5.11
C GLY A 291 17.85 -6.53 -4.00
N ASP A 292 16.79 -7.34 -4.17
CA ASP A 292 16.41 -8.42 -3.24
C ASP A 292 15.89 -9.65 -4.01
N PRO A 293 16.79 -10.50 -4.54
CA PRO A 293 16.43 -11.68 -5.32
C PRO A 293 15.58 -12.70 -4.55
N VAL A 294 15.73 -12.77 -3.22
CA VAL A 294 14.97 -13.70 -2.37
C VAL A 294 13.51 -13.26 -2.32
N LEU A 295 13.28 -11.97 -2.07
CA LEU A 295 11.93 -11.40 -2.10
C LEU A 295 11.32 -11.49 -3.50
N GLN A 296 12.09 -11.17 -4.55
CA GLN A 296 11.65 -11.28 -5.95
C GLN A 296 11.15 -12.70 -6.25
N ARG A 297 11.93 -13.74 -5.90
CA ARG A 297 11.53 -15.14 -6.06
C ARG A 297 10.31 -15.49 -5.21
N SER A 298 10.25 -15.02 -3.97
CA SER A 298 9.09 -15.27 -3.10
C SER A 298 7.79 -14.68 -3.67
N VAL A 299 7.84 -13.51 -4.30
CA VAL A 299 6.67 -12.89 -4.93
C VAL A 299 6.23 -13.72 -6.14
N GLN A 300 7.17 -14.11 -7.00
CA GLN A 300 6.90 -14.94 -8.18
C GLN A 300 6.25 -16.29 -7.81
N LEU A 301 6.79 -17.01 -6.83
CA LEU A 301 6.24 -18.30 -6.39
C LEU A 301 4.81 -18.17 -5.86
N ARG A 302 4.51 -17.12 -5.10
CA ARG A 302 3.16 -16.91 -4.58
C ARG A 302 2.17 -16.52 -5.66
N ASN A 303 2.58 -15.76 -6.68
CA ASN A 303 1.72 -15.40 -7.80
C ASN A 303 1.12 -16.64 -8.49
N GLY A 304 1.86 -17.76 -8.56
CA GLY A 304 1.34 -19.04 -9.07
C GLY A 304 0.10 -19.58 -8.34
N THR A 305 -0.13 -19.17 -7.09
CA THR A 305 -1.33 -19.54 -6.32
C THR A 305 -2.35 -18.41 -6.22
N ILE A 306 -1.91 -17.15 -6.15
CA ILE A 306 -2.81 -16.00 -5.97
C ILE A 306 -3.57 -15.70 -7.26
N VAL A 307 -2.96 -15.83 -8.44
CA VAL A 307 -3.61 -15.52 -9.72
C VAL A 307 -4.83 -16.44 -9.96
N PRO A 308 -4.74 -17.78 -9.81
CA PRO A 308 -5.91 -18.66 -9.87
C PRO A 308 -7.02 -18.28 -8.88
N LEU A 309 -6.65 -17.94 -7.63
CA LEU A 309 -7.62 -17.50 -6.63
C LEU A 309 -8.33 -16.20 -7.05
N GLY A 310 -7.63 -15.30 -7.76
CA GLY A 310 -8.21 -14.09 -8.33
C GLY A 310 -9.32 -14.39 -9.35
N PHE A 311 -9.07 -15.29 -10.32
CA PHE A 311 -10.09 -15.70 -11.29
C PHE A 311 -11.30 -16.37 -10.62
N ILE A 312 -11.05 -17.22 -9.62
CA ILE A 312 -12.13 -17.86 -8.85
C ILE A 312 -12.93 -16.79 -8.08
N GLN A 313 -12.25 -15.82 -7.46
CA GLN A 313 -12.90 -14.73 -6.75
C GLN A 313 -13.82 -13.93 -7.68
N VAL A 314 -13.34 -13.51 -8.85
CA VAL A 314 -14.14 -12.78 -9.84
C VAL A 314 -15.39 -13.56 -10.23
N SER A 315 -15.25 -14.85 -10.54
CA SER A 315 -16.39 -15.71 -10.89
C SER A 315 -17.43 -15.81 -9.76
N LEU A 316 -16.97 -15.97 -8.51
CA LEU A 316 -17.84 -16.07 -7.34
C LEU A 316 -18.55 -14.74 -7.03
N LEU A 317 -17.81 -13.62 -7.07
CA LEU A 317 -18.37 -12.28 -6.85
C LEU A 317 -19.43 -11.94 -7.91
N LYS A 318 -19.14 -12.23 -9.19
CA LYS A 318 -20.08 -12.02 -10.30
C LYS A 318 -21.39 -12.77 -10.07
N ARG A 319 -21.32 -14.07 -9.75
CA ARG A 319 -22.50 -14.91 -9.47
C ARG A 319 -23.24 -14.45 -8.21
N LEU A 320 -22.51 -14.09 -7.16
CA LEU A 320 -23.09 -13.62 -5.91
C LEU A 320 -23.88 -12.32 -6.13
N ARG A 321 -23.31 -11.34 -6.84
CA ARG A 321 -23.97 -10.06 -7.14
C ARG A 321 -25.17 -10.22 -8.06
N GLN A 322 -25.08 -11.09 -9.07
CA GLN A 322 -26.23 -11.45 -9.89
C GLN A 322 -27.37 -12.04 -9.05
N SER A 323 -27.08 -12.97 -8.13
CA SER A 323 -28.09 -13.56 -7.25
C SER A 323 -28.80 -12.56 -6.32
N MET A 324 -28.13 -11.45 -5.96
CA MET A 324 -28.74 -10.40 -5.13
C MET A 324 -29.73 -9.52 -5.90
N ASN A 325 -29.50 -9.32 -7.20
CA ASN A 325 -30.38 -8.50 -8.04
C ASN A 325 -31.68 -9.22 -8.43
N THR A 326 -31.72 -10.55 -8.36
CA THR A 326 -32.85 -11.36 -8.87
C THR A 326 -33.86 -11.77 -7.80
N ASN A 327 -33.69 -11.30 -6.56
CA ASN A 327 -34.69 -11.47 -5.50
C ASN A 327 -36.00 -10.66 -5.73
N ALA A 328 -36.19 -10.08 -6.92
CA ALA A 328 -37.41 -9.37 -7.31
C ALA A 328 -38.37 -10.19 -8.21
N THR A 329 -37.98 -11.39 -8.69
CA THR A 329 -38.89 -12.23 -9.48
C THR A 329 -38.63 -13.70 -9.20
N SER A 330 -39.61 -14.33 -8.55
CA SER A 330 -39.74 -15.78 -8.44
C SER A 330 -39.63 -16.42 -9.82
N GLY A 331 -38.53 -17.10 -10.09
CA GLY A 331 -38.38 -17.92 -11.29
C GLY A 331 -37.00 -17.88 -11.90
N VAL A 332 -36.14 -18.80 -11.46
CA VAL A 332 -34.99 -19.32 -12.21
C VAL A 332 -33.75 -18.41 -12.30
N ILE A 333 -32.90 -18.46 -11.27
CA ILE A 333 -31.45 -18.46 -11.52
C ILE A 333 -30.88 -19.81 -11.09
N HIS A 334 -30.53 -20.63 -12.08
CA HIS A 334 -29.80 -21.88 -11.92
C HIS A 334 -28.33 -21.62 -11.55
N SER A 335 -28.06 -21.04 -10.39
CA SER A 335 -26.78 -21.27 -9.74
C SER A 335 -26.87 -22.64 -9.06
N ARG A 336 -25.99 -23.58 -9.39
CA ARG A 336 -25.87 -24.85 -8.64
C ARG A 336 -25.60 -24.64 -7.14
N TYR A 337 -25.14 -23.44 -6.78
CA TYR A 337 -24.72 -23.09 -5.42
C TYR A 337 -25.68 -22.07 -4.81
N SER A 338 -25.98 -22.26 -3.53
CA SER A 338 -26.73 -21.30 -2.72
C SER A 338 -25.95 -19.99 -2.53
N LYS A 339 -26.67 -18.91 -2.17
CA LYS A 339 -26.06 -17.61 -1.81
C LYS A 339 -25.00 -17.76 -0.70
N GLY A 340 -25.27 -18.60 0.29
CA GLY A 340 -24.35 -18.86 1.41
C GLY A 340 -23.06 -19.56 0.96
N GLU A 341 -23.13 -20.51 0.03
CA GLU A 341 -21.96 -21.17 -0.54
C GLU A 341 -21.12 -20.23 -1.41
N LEU A 342 -21.77 -19.41 -2.24
CA LEU A 342 -21.08 -18.40 -3.05
C LEU A 342 -20.35 -17.38 -2.17
N LEU A 343 -21.03 -16.87 -1.13
CA LEU A 343 -20.42 -15.98 -0.16
C LEU A 343 -19.23 -16.68 0.51
N ARG A 344 -19.42 -17.87 1.10
CA ARG A 344 -18.35 -18.62 1.76
C ARG A 344 -17.15 -18.85 0.84
N GLY A 345 -17.37 -19.21 -0.42
CA GLY A 345 -16.32 -19.36 -1.42
C GLY A 345 -15.56 -18.06 -1.66
N ALA A 346 -16.28 -16.93 -1.84
CA ALA A 346 -15.66 -15.62 -2.02
C ALA A 346 -14.85 -15.20 -0.78
N LEU A 347 -15.33 -15.52 0.42
CA LEU A 347 -14.60 -15.24 1.65
C LEU A 347 -13.30 -16.07 1.76
N LEU A 348 -13.32 -17.33 1.32
CA LEU A 348 -12.12 -18.18 1.27
C LEU A 348 -11.09 -17.63 0.28
N THR A 349 -11.50 -17.16 -0.89
CA THR A 349 -10.57 -16.52 -1.83
C THR A 349 -10.02 -15.21 -1.27
N ILE A 350 -10.83 -14.42 -0.58
CA ILE A 350 -10.37 -13.19 0.10
C ILE A 350 -9.26 -13.50 1.09
N ASN A 351 -9.44 -14.52 1.93
CA ASN A 351 -8.44 -14.95 2.89
C ASN A 351 -7.19 -15.51 2.22
N GLY A 352 -7.35 -16.31 1.16
CA GLY A 352 -6.23 -16.90 0.41
C GLY A 352 -5.36 -15.85 -0.28
N ILE A 353 -5.99 -14.88 -0.96
CA ILE A 353 -5.28 -13.75 -1.59
C ILE A 353 -4.58 -12.91 -0.53
N ALA A 354 -5.25 -12.60 0.59
CA ALA A 354 -4.65 -11.85 1.69
C ALA A 354 -3.38 -12.55 2.25
N ALA A 355 -3.46 -13.86 2.48
CA ALA A 355 -2.35 -14.67 2.98
C ALA A 355 -1.16 -14.70 1.99
N GLY A 356 -1.44 -14.78 0.68
CA GLY A 356 -0.40 -14.75 -0.35
C GLY A 356 0.26 -13.39 -0.49
N MET A 357 -0.54 -12.32 -0.53
CA MET A 357 -0.09 -10.94 -0.72
C MET A 357 0.68 -10.40 0.50
N ARG A 358 0.33 -10.89 1.69
CA ARG A 358 0.83 -10.42 2.99
C ARG A 358 0.71 -8.89 3.11
N ASN A 359 1.83 -8.21 3.15
CA ASN A 359 1.99 -6.79 3.39
C ASN A 359 1.97 -5.97 2.08
N THR A 360 1.02 -5.05 1.96
CA THR A 360 0.75 -4.38 0.67
C THR A 360 0.58 -2.88 0.74
N GLY A 361 0.72 -2.23 1.91
CA GLY A 361 0.66 -0.76 2.00
C GLY A 361 1.23 -0.14 3.24
#